data_AF-A0A9P6CQB3-F1
#
_entry.id   AF-A0A9P6CQB3-F1
#
_cell.length_a   1.000
_cell.length_b   1.000
_cell.length_c   1.000
_cell.angle_alpha   90.00
_cell.angle_beta   90.00
_cell.angle_gamma   90.00
#
_symmetry.space_group_name_H-M   'P 1'
#
loop_
_entity.id
_entity.type
_entity.pdbx_description
1 polymer ?
#
loop_
_entity_poly.entity_id
_entity_poly.type
_entity_poly.pdbx_seq_one_letter_code
_entity_poly.pdbx_strand_id
1 'polypeptide(L)'
;GAIEAKIQVQKCPACKHRFIGPDCRSIGLFNWNNRALFTHDLLNDYTSQFTTSETPFASWVTVISRRYQSRNVAIPFVGDQLFRAVWFSFIRLVQLDDDMICPACGPNPEAVIVDGVTLAFNRRNLLSTLCPPTTTDNLSPKKELVK
;
A
#
# COMPACT_ATOMS: atom_id res chain seq x y z
N GLY A 1 -7.96 5.07 18.04
CA GLY A 1 -7.34 6.38 18.34
C GLY A 1 -5.85 6.16 18.49
N ALA A 2 -5.06 7.22 18.58
CA ALA A 2 -3.62 7.13 18.86
C ALA A 2 -3.34 7.63 20.29
N ILE A 3 -2.22 7.18 20.86
CA ILE A 3 -1.72 7.58 22.16
C ILE A 3 -0.25 7.95 22.05
N GLU A 4 0.23 8.80 22.97
CA GLU A 4 1.67 9.02 23.13
C GLU A 4 2.26 7.91 24.01
N ALA A 5 3.41 7.39 23.59
CA ALA A 5 4.15 6.38 24.33
C ALA A 5 5.65 6.61 24.22
N LYS A 6 6.40 6.11 25.20
CA LYS A 6 7.87 6.11 25.18
C LYS A 6 8.35 4.73 24.74
N ILE A 7 9.36 4.73 23.88
CA ILE A 7 10.07 3.50 23.48
C ILE A 7 11.53 3.61 23.87
N GLN A 8 12.13 2.49 24.21
CA GLN A 8 13.57 2.41 24.44
C GLN A 8 14.30 2.26 23.11
N VAL A 9 15.36 3.02 22.90
CA VAL A 9 16.20 2.93 21.69
C VAL A 9 17.67 2.79 22.05
N GLN A 10 18.44 2.15 21.18
CA GLN A 10 19.89 2.00 21.31
C GLN A 10 20.60 2.81 20.22
N LYS A 11 21.75 3.42 20.53
CA LYS A 11 22.58 4.06 19.50
C LYS A 11 23.11 3.00 18.53
N CYS A 12 22.95 3.24 17.23
CA CYS A 12 23.48 2.35 16.20
C CYS A 12 25.00 2.21 16.33
N PRO A 13 25.55 0.99 16.48
CA PRO A 13 26.99 0.80 16.60
C PRO A 13 27.73 1.08 15.29
N ALA A 14 27.06 0.88 14.14
CA ALA A 14 27.64 1.10 12.82
C ALA A 14 27.51 2.55 12.32
N CYS A 15 26.61 3.34 12.89
CA CYS A 15 26.22 4.62 12.33
C CYS A 15 26.05 5.70 13.41
N LYS A 16 26.77 6.81 13.28
CA LYS A 16 26.88 7.84 14.34
C LYS A 16 25.58 8.60 14.64
N HIS A 17 24.63 8.62 13.69
CA HIS A 17 23.46 9.51 13.72
C HIS A 17 22.10 8.79 13.79
N ARG A 18 22.07 7.46 13.94
CA ARG A 18 20.80 6.72 14.00
C ARG A 18 20.65 5.95 15.30
N PHE A 19 19.39 5.68 15.62
CA PHE A 19 18.98 4.87 16.75
C PHE A 19 18.28 3.61 16.23
N ILE A 20 18.60 2.48 16.83
CA ILE A 20 17.94 1.19 16.64
C ILE A 20 16.80 1.15 17.65
N GLY A 21 15.57 1.02 17.15
CA GLY A 21 14.40 0.82 17.99
C GLY A 21 14.00 -0.65 18.11
N PRO A 22 13.01 -0.93 18.95
CA PRO A 22 12.46 -2.27 19.10
C PRO A 22 11.69 -2.68 17.84
N ASP A 23 11.70 -3.97 17.54
CA ASP A 23 10.94 -4.57 16.44
C ASP A 23 9.43 -4.56 16.70
N CYS A 24 9.02 -4.70 17.97
CA CYS A 24 7.64 -4.66 18.46
C CYS A 24 6.64 -5.66 17.82
N ARG A 25 7.11 -6.58 16.96
CA ARG A 25 6.26 -7.57 16.29
C ARG A 25 5.47 -8.45 17.26
N SER A 26 6.10 -8.88 18.36
CA SER A 26 5.49 -9.78 19.35
C SER A 26 4.28 -9.17 20.08
N ILE A 27 4.15 -7.85 20.08
CA ILE A 27 3.03 -7.11 20.65
C ILE A 27 2.11 -6.50 19.60
N GLY A 28 2.26 -6.91 18.33
CA GLY A 28 1.40 -6.47 17.24
C GLY A 28 1.61 -5.02 16.82
N LEU A 29 2.82 -4.47 17.00
CA LEU A 29 3.14 -3.10 16.57
C LEU A 29 4.27 -3.11 15.53
N PHE A 30 4.08 -2.32 14.48
CA PHE A 30 5.05 -2.02 13.46
C PHE A 30 5.74 -0.68 13.79
N ASN A 31 7.06 -0.73 13.98
CA ASN A 31 7.87 0.46 14.22
C ASN A 31 8.33 1.10 12.90
N TRP A 32 7.69 2.21 12.52
CA TRP A 32 8.02 2.91 11.27
C TRP A 32 9.37 3.64 11.34
N ASN A 33 9.62 4.40 12.41
CA ASN A 33 10.79 5.28 12.49
C ASN A 33 11.18 5.71 13.93
N ASN A 34 10.83 4.94 14.95
CA ASN A 34 11.01 5.24 16.37
C ASN A 34 10.21 6.44 16.90
N ARG A 35 9.44 7.13 16.06
CA ARG A 35 8.58 8.25 16.44
C ARG A 35 7.11 7.97 16.20
N ALA A 36 6.81 7.13 15.21
CA ALA A 36 5.46 6.64 14.93
C ALA A 36 5.47 5.11 14.93
N LEU A 37 4.53 4.53 15.65
CA LEU A 37 4.26 3.09 15.67
C LEU A 37 2.83 2.86 15.21
N PHE A 38 2.62 1.80 14.45
CA PHE A 38 1.32 1.44 13.89
C PHE A 38 0.95 0.04 14.35
N THR A 39 -0.30 -0.17 14.75
CA THR A 39 -0.77 -1.52 15.08
C THR A 39 -0.87 -2.38 13.83
N HIS A 40 -0.48 -3.64 13.92
CA HIS A 40 -0.68 -4.62 12.85
C HIS A 40 -2.15 -4.71 12.46
N ASP A 41 -3.07 -4.65 13.43
CA ASP A 41 -4.52 -4.68 13.16
C ASP A 41 -4.97 -3.55 12.23
N LEU A 42 -4.47 -2.34 12.41
CA LEU A 42 -4.75 -1.20 11.53
C LEU A 42 -4.24 -1.44 10.10
N LEU A 43 -3.03 -2.01 9.98
CA LEU A 43 -2.41 -2.26 8.68
C LEU A 43 -3.09 -3.44 7.96
N ASN A 44 -3.45 -4.49 8.71
CA ASN A 44 -4.19 -5.65 8.23
C ASN A 44 -5.64 -5.32 7.86
N ASP A 45 -6.29 -4.39 8.57
CA ASP A 45 -7.63 -3.89 8.22
C ASP A 45 -7.60 -3.23 6.84
N TYR A 46 -6.59 -2.39 6.56
CA TYR A 46 -6.43 -1.84 5.23
C TYR A 46 -6.10 -2.92 4.19
N THR A 47 -5.17 -3.84 4.47
CA THR A 47 -4.86 -4.95 3.56
C THR A 47 -6.11 -5.73 3.20
N SER A 48 -6.97 -6.03 4.17
CA SER A 48 -8.23 -6.75 3.95
C SER A 48 -9.17 -5.95 3.05
N GLN A 49 -9.40 -4.66 3.35
CA GLN A 49 -10.28 -3.82 2.53
C GLN A 49 -9.71 -3.54 1.12
N PHE A 50 -8.40 -3.53 0.99
CA PHE A 50 -7.71 -3.44 -0.30
C PHE A 50 -7.96 -4.70 -1.14
N THR A 51 -7.79 -5.90 -0.55
CA THR A 51 -7.95 -7.16 -1.30
C THR A 51 -9.40 -7.57 -1.52
N THR A 52 -10.33 -7.20 -0.65
CA THR A 52 -11.74 -7.62 -0.78
C THR A 52 -12.61 -6.67 -1.58
N SER A 53 -12.30 -5.36 -1.56
CA SER A 53 -13.16 -4.34 -2.17
C SER A 53 -12.38 -3.24 -2.90
N GLU A 54 -11.13 -3.52 -3.26
CA GLU A 54 -10.27 -2.61 -4.06
C GLU A 54 -10.20 -1.19 -3.47
N THR A 55 -10.25 -1.09 -2.13
CA THR A 55 -10.43 0.20 -1.47
C THR A 55 -9.21 1.10 -1.67
N PRO A 56 -9.34 2.29 -2.30
CA PRO A 56 -8.20 3.18 -2.47
C PRO A 56 -7.71 3.75 -1.13
N PHE A 57 -6.39 3.99 -1.03
CA PHE A 57 -5.77 4.62 0.15
C PHE A 57 -6.50 5.87 0.62
N ALA A 58 -6.76 6.82 -0.29
CA ALA A 58 -7.40 8.09 0.03
C ALA A 58 -8.79 7.92 0.66
N SER A 59 -9.57 6.96 0.14
CA SER A 59 -10.90 6.64 0.66
C SER A 59 -10.80 6.04 2.06
N TRP A 60 -9.91 5.05 2.25
CA TRP A 60 -9.74 4.40 3.54
C TRP A 60 -9.20 5.37 4.60
N VAL A 61 -8.17 6.15 4.28
CA VAL A 61 -7.58 7.17 5.17
C VAL A 61 -8.62 8.21 5.57
N THR A 62 -9.50 8.61 4.65
CA THR A 62 -10.61 9.53 4.96
C THR A 62 -11.57 8.91 5.98
N VAL A 63 -11.94 7.64 5.80
CA VAL A 63 -12.81 6.92 6.73
C VAL A 63 -12.18 6.82 8.12
N ILE A 64 -10.91 6.41 8.22
CA ILE A 64 -10.22 6.29 9.51
C ILE A 64 -10.02 7.66 10.17
N SER A 65 -9.70 8.70 9.41
CA SER A 65 -9.60 10.07 9.91
C SER A 65 -10.91 10.54 10.54
N ARG A 66 -12.04 10.29 9.87
CA ARG A 66 -13.38 10.58 10.43
C ARG A 66 -13.66 9.77 11.70
N ARG A 67 -13.25 8.50 11.76
CA ARG A 67 -13.38 7.68 12.99
C ARG A 67 -12.57 8.28 14.15
N TYR A 68 -11.36 8.78 13.90
CA TYR A 68 -10.55 9.45 14.93
C TYR A 68 -11.22 10.74 15.43
N GLN A 69 -11.74 11.56 14.50
CA GLN A 69 -12.48 12.78 14.83
C GLN A 69 -13.74 12.49 15.65
N SER A 70 -14.52 11.48 15.27
CA SER A 70 -15.77 11.10 15.97
C SER A 70 -15.54 10.67 17.43
N ARG A 71 -14.35 10.15 17.73
CA ARG A 71 -13.96 9.71 19.07
C ARG A 71 -13.29 10.82 19.88
N ASN A 72 -13.25 12.05 19.35
CA ASN A 72 -12.62 13.22 19.96
C ASN A 72 -11.20 12.95 20.48
N VAL A 73 -10.41 12.21 19.69
CA VAL A 73 -9.03 11.85 20.06
C VAL A 73 -8.12 13.05 19.81
N ALA A 74 -7.24 13.36 20.78
CA ALA A 74 -6.32 14.50 20.69
C ALA A 74 -5.31 14.38 19.53
N ILE A 75 -4.90 13.16 19.20
CA ILE A 75 -3.95 12.88 18.12
C ILE A 75 -4.74 12.52 16.85
N PRO A 76 -4.65 13.32 15.78
CA PRO A 76 -5.32 13.03 14.52
C PRO A 76 -4.70 11.80 13.83
N PHE A 77 -5.47 11.19 12.93
CA PHE A 77 -4.91 10.15 12.07
C PHE A 77 -3.90 10.76 11.08
N VAL A 78 -2.97 9.93 10.61
CA VAL A 78 -1.94 10.34 9.65
C VAL A 78 -2.54 10.62 8.27
N GLY A 79 -1.86 11.46 7.48
CA GLY A 79 -2.25 11.73 6.10
C GLY A 79 -1.96 10.56 5.16
N ASP A 80 -2.60 10.61 3.99
CA ASP A 80 -2.55 9.56 2.95
C ASP A 80 -1.13 9.16 2.56
N GLN A 81 -0.27 10.15 2.27
CA GLN A 81 1.10 9.91 1.85
C GLN A 81 1.91 9.12 2.90
N LEU A 82 1.77 9.46 4.17
CA LEU A 82 2.48 8.78 5.26
C LEU A 82 1.91 7.38 5.47
N PHE A 83 0.58 7.23 5.50
CA PHE A 83 -0.04 5.92 5.66
C PHE A 83 0.37 4.96 4.53
N ARG A 84 0.34 5.43 3.29
CA ARG A 84 0.76 4.65 2.12
C ARG A 84 2.20 4.16 2.25
N ALA A 85 3.13 5.03 2.63
CA ALA A 85 4.55 4.68 2.82
C ALA A 85 4.75 3.63 3.94
N VAL A 86 4.02 3.78 5.05
CA VAL A 86 4.03 2.85 6.18
C VAL A 86 3.50 1.49 5.73
N TRP A 87 2.35 1.45 5.06
CA TRP A 87 1.73 0.19 4.61
C TRP A 87 2.62 -0.56 3.61
N PHE A 88 3.17 0.12 2.60
CA PHE A 88 4.11 -0.51 1.67
C PHE A 88 5.36 -1.08 2.34
N SER A 89 5.80 -0.48 3.44
CA SER A 89 6.93 -1.01 4.19
C SER A 89 6.55 -2.19 5.08
N PHE A 90 5.31 -2.19 5.58
CA PHE A 90 4.77 -3.32 6.33
C PHE A 90 4.57 -4.55 5.45
N ILE A 91 3.93 -4.44 4.27
CA ILE A 91 3.68 -5.60 3.40
C ILE A 91 4.97 -6.27 2.92
N ARG A 92 6.05 -5.49 2.71
CA ARG A 92 7.38 -6.01 2.39
C ARG A 92 7.94 -6.90 3.49
N LEU A 93 7.64 -6.60 4.75
CA LEU A 93 8.04 -7.44 5.88
C LEU A 93 7.16 -8.68 6.03
N VAL A 94 5.89 -8.58 5.64
CA VAL A 94 4.93 -9.70 5.64
C VAL A 94 5.13 -10.63 4.43
N GLN A 95 5.97 -10.24 3.47
CA GLN A 95 6.28 -11.01 2.24
C GLN A 95 5.03 -11.29 1.39
N LEU A 96 4.11 -10.34 1.32
CA LEU A 96 3.00 -10.37 0.35
C LEU A 96 3.44 -10.04 -1.09
N ASP A 97 4.75 -10.00 -1.37
CA ASP A 97 5.29 -9.66 -2.69
C ASP A 97 5.55 -10.91 -3.57
N ASP A 98 5.51 -12.12 -2.99
CA ASP A 98 5.95 -13.37 -3.66
C ASP A 98 4.82 -14.14 -4.38
N ASP A 99 3.56 -13.71 -4.30
CA ASP A 99 2.40 -14.41 -4.86
C ASP A 99 2.00 -13.94 -6.28
N MET A 100 2.62 -12.87 -6.80
CA MET A 100 2.32 -12.31 -8.12
C MET A 100 3.25 -12.80 -9.24
N ILE A 101 3.74 -14.04 -9.14
CA ILE A 101 4.54 -14.68 -10.18
C ILE A 101 3.62 -15.44 -11.13
N CYS A 102 3.65 -15.10 -12.42
CA CYS A 102 2.95 -15.88 -13.43
C CYS A 102 3.51 -17.32 -13.44
N PRO A 103 2.70 -18.37 -13.24
CA PRO A 103 3.19 -19.75 -13.20
C PRO A 103 3.74 -20.24 -14.55
N ALA A 104 3.40 -19.57 -15.65
CA ALA A 104 3.92 -19.86 -16.99
C ALA A 104 5.13 -18.99 -17.39
N CYS A 105 5.16 -17.74 -16.92
CA CYS A 105 6.05 -16.69 -17.41
C CYS A 105 7.18 -16.33 -16.44
N GLY A 106 7.05 -16.73 -15.17
CA GLY A 106 7.92 -16.26 -14.10
C GLY A 106 7.65 -14.79 -13.72
N PRO A 107 8.61 -14.11 -13.06
CA PRO A 107 8.41 -12.82 -12.40
C PRO A 107 8.28 -11.61 -13.37
N ASN A 108 8.61 -11.80 -14.65
CA ASN A 108 8.63 -10.72 -15.66
C ASN A 108 7.87 -11.15 -16.93
N PRO A 109 6.53 -11.27 -16.90
CA PRO A 109 5.78 -11.52 -18.12
C PRO A 109 5.92 -10.33 -19.08
N GLU A 110 5.99 -10.61 -20.38
CA GLU A 110 6.07 -9.57 -21.44
C GLU A 110 4.88 -8.60 -21.39
N ALA A 111 3.72 -9.08 -20.92
CA ALA A 111 2.55 -8.28 -20.60
C ALA A 111 2.02 -8.66 -19.22
N VAL A 112 2.03 -7.70 -18.28
CA VAL A 112 1.33 -7.84 -17.00
C VAL A 112 -0.09 -7.32 -17.19
N ILE A 113 -1.07 -8.21 -17.26
CA ILE A 113 -2.48 -7.82 -17.16
C ILE A 113 -2.83 -7.85 -15.67
N VAL A 114 -2.83 -6.67 -15.05
CA VAL A 114 -3.33 -6.48 -13.69
C VAL A 114 -4.81 -6.12 -13.76
N ASP A 115 -5.67 -6.99 -13.24
CA ASP A 115 -7.07 -6.65 -13.03
C ASP A 115 -7.14 -5.60 -11.91
N GLY A 116 -7.70 -4.42 -12.20
CA GLY A 116 -7.97 -3.40 -11.18
C GLY A 116 -6.88 -2.36 -10.85
N VAL A 117 -6.22 -1.73 -11.84
CA VAL A 117 -5.54 -0.43 -11.58
C VAL A 117 -5.81 0.60 -12.68
N THR A 118 -6.59 1.63 -12.35
CA THR A 118 -6.65 2.84 -13.18
C THR A 118 -5.45 3.74 -12.84
N LEU A 119 -4.37 3.64 -13.63
CA LEU A 119 -3.24 4.58 -13.53
C LEU A 119 -3.51 5.80 -14.41
N ALA A 120 -3.79 6.94 -13.78
CA ALA A 120 -3.86 8.22 -14.47
C ALA A 120 -2.45 8.83 -14.59
N PHE A 121 -1.87 8.81 -15.79
CA PHE A 121 -0.62 9.52 -16.07
C PHE A 121 -0.90 10.95 -16.51
N ASN A 122 -0.03 11.89 -16.12
CA ASN A 122 -0.04 13.22 -16.72
C ASN A 122 0.23 13.09 -18.22
N ARG A 123 -0.49 13.84 -19.07
CA ARG A 123 -0.32 13.81 -20.54
C ARG A 123 1.15 13.99 -20.98
N ARG A 124 1.96 14.69 -20.19
CA ARG A 124 3.40 14.89 -20.45
C ARG A 124 4.23 13.62 -20.34
N ASN A 125 3.73 12.58 -19.68
CA ASN A 125 4.38 11.29 -19.48
C ASN A 125 3.84 10.20 -20.43
N LEU A 126 2.95 10.54 -21.36
CA LEU A 126 2.56 9.63 -22.45
C LEU A 126 3.71 9.53 -23.45
N LEU A 127 4.35 8.36 -23.49
CA LEU A 127 5.23 7.99 -24.58
C LEU A 127 4.39 7.66 -25.82
N SER A 128 4.94 7.88 -27.01
CA SER A 128 4.29 7.48 -28.28
C SER A 128 4.06 5.97 -28.40
N THR A 129 4.72 5.18 -27.54
CA THR A 129 4.61 3.73 -27.45
C THR A 129 3.53 3.25 -26.47
N LEU A 130 2.98 4.13 -25.64
CA LEU A 130 1.91 3.80 -24.70
C LEU A 130 0.55 3.93 -25.41
N CYS A 131 0.01 2.79 -25.86
CA CYS A 131 -1.34 2.69 -26.40
C CYS A 131 -2.27 2.07 -25.35
N PRO A 132 -3.53 2.56 -25.19
CA PRO A 132 -4.50 1.90 -24.36
C PRO A 132 -4.70 0.45 -24.82
N PRO A 133 -4.70 -0.55 -23.91
CA PRO A 133 -4.91 -1.96 -24.27
C PRO A 133 -6.31 -2.24 -24.83
N THR A 134 -7.20 -1.24 -24.79
CA THR A 134 -8.56 -1.28 -25.35
C THR A 134 -8.66 -0.72 -26.76
N THR A 135 -7.53 -0.39 -27.41
CA THR A 135 -7.56 0.10 -28.79
C THR A 135 -7.80 -1.09 -29.72
N THR A 136 -9.01 -1.19 -30.27
CA THR A 136 -9.34 -2.24 -31.23
C THR A 136 -8.59 -2.00 -32.53
N ASP A 137 -7.98 -3.06 -33.05
CA ASP A 137 -7.38 -3.11 -34.38
C ASP A 137 -8.08 -4.16 -35.25
N ASN A 138 -7.59 -4.35 -36.48
CA ASN A 138 -8.16 -5.31 -37.42
C ASN A 138 -7.97 -6.78 -36.99
N LEU A 139 -7.09 -7.06 -36.02
CA LEU A 139 -6.81 -8.39 -35.47
C LEU A 139 -7.60 -8.67 -34.19
N SER A 140 -8.26 -7.66 -33.63
CA SER A 140 -8.99 -7.77 -32.38
C SER A 140 -10.18 -8.75 -32.52
N PRO A 141 -10.41 -9.65 -31.54
CA PRO A 141 -11.49 -10.62 -31.59
C PRO A 141 -12.86 -9.94 -31.71
N LYS A 142 -13.63 -10.30 -32.73
CA LYS A 142 -14.99 -9.80 -32.91
C LYS A 142 -15.95 -10.73 -32.18
N LYS A 143 -16.71 -10.20 -31.23
CA LYS A 143 -17.81 -10.93 -30.61
C LYS A 143 -19.01 -10.86 -31.56
N GLU A 144 -19.40 -11.99 -32.14
CA GLU A 144 -20.64 -12.07 -32.91
C GLU A 144 -21.83 -11.86 -31.96
N LEU A 145 -22.77 -10.99 -32.36
CA LEU A 145 -24.01 -10.80 -31.63
C LEU A 145 -24.82 -12.10 -31.75
N VAL A 146 -24.99 -12.79 -30.63
CA VAL A 146 -25.92 -13.92 -30.53
C VAL A 146 -27.33 -13.36 -30.75
N LYS A 147 -28.01 -13.83 -31.80
CA LYS A 147 -29.41 -13.51 -32.10
C LYS A 147 -30.35 -14.17 -31.11
#